data_AF-A0A9E2E3E6-F1
#
_entry.id   AF-A0A9E2E3E6-F1
#
_cell.length_a   1.000
_cell.length_b   1.000
_cell.length_c   1.000
_cell.angle_alpha   90.00
_cell.angle_beta   90.00
_cell.angle_gamma   90.00
#
_symmetry.space_group_name_H-M   'P 1'
#
loop_
_entity.id
_entity.type
_entity.pdbx_description
1 polymer ?
#
loop_
_entity_poly.entity_id
_entity_poly.type
_entity_poly.pdbx_seq_one_letter_code
_entity_poly.pdbx_strand_id
1 'polypeptide(L)'
;MNLTFTVLFMNDAQMAGSGAVGFCDPETQTISLVGSQSNDSMQDTFLHEVFHAIVHVMDLKENETEENYVRRLATGLCTVWNNNPAAFRWWSESY
;
A
#
# COMPACT_ATOMS: atom_id res chain seq x y z
N MET A 1 12.25 -7.37 -8.96
CA MET A 1 11.43 -6.17 -8.67
C MET A 1 12.00 -5.51 -7.44
N ASN A 2 12.29 -4.21 -7.49
CA ASN A 2 12.64 -3.43 -6.31
C ASN A 2 11.37 -2.72 -5.84
N LEU A 3 10.74 -3.22 -4.78
CA LEU A 3 9.53 -2.65 -4.17
C LEU A 3 9.88 -2.25 -2.74
N THR A 4 10.49 -1.08 -2.59
CA THR A 4 10.96 -0.53 -1.32
C THR A 4 10.21 0.76 -1.08
N PHE A 5 9.19 0.72 -0.23
CA PHE A 5 8.28 1.85 -0.06
C PHE A 5 8.73 2.76 1.07
N THR A 6 8.60 4.07 0.83
CA THR A 6 8.65 5.07 1.90
C THR A 6 7.24 5.36 2.37
N VAL A 7 6.97 5.19 3.67
CA VAL A 7 5.68 5.53 4.27
C VAL A 7 5.75 6.93 4.87
N LEU A 8 4.84 7.81 4.46
CA LEU A 8 4.72 9.17 4.96
C LEU A 8 3.39 9.34 5.69
N PHE A 9 3.45 9.89 6.90
CA PHE A 9 2.24 10.25 7.64
C PHE A 9 1.87 11.70 7.35
N MET A 10 0.65 11.91 6.89
CA MET A 10 0.07 13.21 6.58
C MET A 10 -1.00 13.57 7.59
N ASN A 11 -1.28 14.87 7.72
CA ASN A 11 -2.43 15.37 8.47
C ASN A 11 -3.66 15.58 7.55
N ASP A 12 -4.83 15.74 8.16
CA ASP A 12 -6.09 15.92 7.44
C ASP A 12 -6.08 17.14 6.51
N ALA A 13 -5.36 18.21 6.88
CA ALA A 13 -5.28 19.43 6.07
C ALA A 13 -4.48 19.21 4.77
N GLN A 14 -3.48 18.32 4.79
CA GLN A 14 -2.70 17.96 3.60
C GLN A 14 -3.50 17.10 2.61
N MET A 15 -4.52 16.38 3.08
CA MET A 15 -5.42 15.56 2.26
C MET A 15 -6.78 16.22 2.01
N ALA A 16 -6.95 17.46 2.47
CA ALA A 16 -8.20 18.21 2.29
C ALA A 16 -8.46 18.43 0.80
N GLY A 17 -9.63 17.97 0.32
CA GLY A 17 -10.07 18.15 -1.06
C GLY A 17 -9.96 16.91 -1.96
N SER A 18 -9.20 15.88 -1.57
CA SER A 18 -9.20 14.58 -2.29
C SER A 18 -10.32 13.65 -1.81
N GLY A 19 -10.75 13.80 -0.54
CA GLY A 19 -11.64 12.85 0.12
C GLY A 19 -11.00 11.50 0.42
N ALA A 20 -9.69 11.36 0.17
CA ALA A 20 -8.93 10.14 0.40
C ALA A 20 -8.20 10.17 1.76
N VAL A 21 -8.00 8.99 2.34
CA VAL A 21 -7.25 8.79 3.60
C VAL A 21 -5.87 8.15 3.38
N GLY A 22 -5.56 7.80 2.13
CA GLY A 22 -4.29 7.27 1.68
C GLY A 22 -4.01 7.68 0.23
N PHE A 23 -2.75 7.54 -0.18
CA PHE A 23 -2.34 7.70 -1.58
C PHE A 23 -1.04 6.95 -1.87
N CYS A 24 -1.02 6.18 -2.95
CA CYS A 24 0.17 5.58 -3.51
C CYS A 24 0.69 6.38 -4.72
N ASP A 25 1.95 6.80 -4.66
CA ASP A 25 2.74 7.16 -5.84
C ASP A 25 3.63 5.96 -6.23
N PRO A 26 3.25 5.19 -7.27
CA PRO A 26 3.99 4.00 -7.69
C PRO A 26 5.31 4.34 -8.40
N GLU A 27 5.48 5.55 -8.94
CA GLU A 27 6.72 5.95 -9.61
C GLU A 27 7.81 6.27 -8.58
N THR A 28 7.45 6.99 -7.51
CA THR A 28 8.38 7.32 -6.42
C THR A 28 8.40 6.29 -5.29
N GLN A 29 7.55 5.26 -5.36
CA GLN A 29 7.35 4.25 -4.32
C GLN A 29 7.05 4.87 -2.95
N THR A 30 6.16 5.87 -2.93
CA THR A 30 5.74 6.56 -1.72
C THR A 30 4.30 6.21 -1.39
N ILE A 31 4.06 5.80 -0.14
CA ILE A 31 2.71 5.58 0.39
C ILE A 31 2.46 6.64 1.45
N SER A 32 1.45 7.46 1.23
CA SER A 32 0.99 8.48 2.16
C SER A 32 -0.24 8.01 2.91
N LEU A 33 -0.27 8.18 4.23
CA LEU A 33 -1.39 7.81 5.10
C LEU A 33 -1.80 8.98 5.98
N VAL A 34 -3.11 9.20 6.12
CA VAL A 34 -3.62 10.16 7.10
C VAL A 34 -3.46 9.59 8.51
N GLY A 35 -2.70 10.29 9.36
CA GLY A 35 -2.36 9.83 10.72
C GLY A 35 -3.49 9.90 11.75
N SER A 36 -4.62 10.54 11.43
CA SER A 36 -5.80 10.64 12.31
C SER A 36 -6.69 9.38 12.30
N GLN A 37 -6.39 8.43 11.41
CA GLN A 37 -7.13 7.17 11.30
C GLN A 37 -6.94 6.30 12.56
N SER A 38 -7.96 5.48 12.87
CA SER A 38 -7.77 4.38 13.82
C SER A 38 -6.74 3.39 13.28
N ASN A 39 -6.08 2.64 14.17
CA ASN A 39 -5.07 1.67 13.76
C ASN A 39 -5.62 0.67 12.73
N ASP A 40 -6.82 0.11 12.97
CA ASP A 40 -7.45 -0.84 12.05
C ASP A 40 -7.70 -0.22 10.66
N SER A 41 -8.23 1.01 10.59
CA SER A 41 -8.46 1.70 9.32
C SER A 41 -7.16 2.08 8.61
N MET A 42 -6.13 2.43 9.36
CA MET A 42 -4.82 2.76 8.81
C MET A 42 -4.10 1.54 8.25
N GLN A 43 -4.26 0.37 8.88
CA GLN A 43 -3.74 -0.90 8.37
C GLN A 43 -4.38 -1.26 7.03
N ASP A 44 -5.71 -1.17 6.93
CA ASP A 44 -6.46 -1.41 5.70
C ASP A 44 -6.04 -0.44 4.59
N THR A 45 -5.98 0.85 4.90
CA THR A 45 -5.54 1.89 3.96
C THR A 45 -4.10 1.64 3.48
N PHE A 46 -3.18 1.28 4.38
CA PHE A 46 -1.82 0.95 3.98
C PHE A 46 -1.76 -0.23 3.02
N LEU A 47 -2.49 -1.32 3.31
CA LEU A 47 -2.52 -2.49 2.43
C LEU A 47 -3.16 -2.18 1.08
N HIS A 48 -4.21 -1.37 1.08
CA HIS A 48 -4.88 -0.89 -0.13
C HIS A 48 -3.91 -0.14 -1.05
N GLU A 49 -3.15 0.82 -0.50
CA GLU A 49 -2.15 1.56 -1.28
C GLU A 49 -1.00 0.67 -1.77
N VAL A 50 -0.57 -0.32 -0.98
CA VAL A 50 0.38 -1.35 -1.42
C VAL A 50 -0.16 -2.13 -2.63
N PHE A 51 -1.45 -2.47 -2.64
CA PHE A 51 -2.06 -3.15 -3.79
C PHE A 51 -2.14 -2.24 -5.02
N HIS A 52 -2.47 -0.95 -4.86
CA HIS A 52 -2.36 0.00 -5.98
C HIS A 52 -0.97 0.02 -6.59
N ALA A 53 0.07 0.02 -5.75
CA ALA A 53 1.46 -0.03 -6.22
C ALA A 53 1.77 -1.33 -6.99
N ILE A 54 1.35 -2.49 -6.46
CA ILE A 54 1.60 -3.79 -7.09
C ILE A 54 0.86 -3.89 -8.42
N VAL A 55 -0.41 -3.48 -8.47
CA VAL A 55 -1.22 -3.45 -9.69
C VAL A 55 -0.51 -2.64 -10.77
N HIS A 56 0.02 -1.47 -10.41
CA HIS A 56 0.75 -0.62 -11.32
C HIS A 56 2.09 -1.24 -11.78
N VAL A 57 2.98 -1.58 -10.84
CA VAL A 57 4.35 -2.04 -11.16
C VAL A 57 4.36 -3.39 -11.88
N MET A 58 3.42 -4.26 -11.54
CA MET A 58 3.30 -5.56 -12.18
C MET A 58 2.46 -5.51 -13.45
N ASP A 59 1.86 -4.38 -13.81
CA ASP A 59 0.94 -4.23 -14.94
C ASP A 59 -0.20 -5.27 -14.91
N LEU A 60 -0.92 -5.32 -13.78
CA LEU A 60 -2.08 -6.20 -13.62
C LEU A 60 -3.28 -5.58 -14.32
N LYS A 61 -3.92 -6.31 -15.24
CA LYS A 61 -5.12 -5.84 -15.93
C LYS A 61 -6.39 -6.46 -15.35
N GLU A 62 -7.44 -5.68 -15.26
CA GLU A 62 -8.76 -6.11 -14.76
C GLU A 62 -9.42 -7.19 -15.63
N ASN A 63 -9.01 -7.31 -16.90
CA ASN A 63 -9.53 -8.31 -17.84
C ASN A 63 -8.73 -9.63 -17.86
N GLU A 64 -7.76 -9.80 -16.95
CA GLU A 64 -7.06 -11.06 -16.77
C GLU A 64 -7.95 -12.10 -16.08
N THR A 65 -7.59 -13.38 -16.20
CA THR A 65 -8.24 -14.40 -15.37
C THR A 65 -7.95 -14.13 -13.90
N GLU A 66 -8.96 -14.37 -13.05
CA GLU A 66 -8.84 -14.24 -11.59
C GLU A 66 -7.56 -14.92 -11.09
N GLU A 67 -7.31 -16.17 -11.49
CA GLU A 67 -6.13 -16.94 -11.10
C GLU A 67 -4.80 -16.25 -11.48
N ASN A 68 -4.71 -15.68 -12.69
CA ASN A 68 -3.49 -14.99 -13.08
C ASN A 68 -3.28 -13.69 -12.30
N TYR A 69 -4.37 -12.97 -12.06
CA TYR A 69 -4.36 -11.73 -11.28
C TYR A 69 -3.92 -11.99 -9.84
N VAL A 70 -4.58 -12.93 -9.15
CA VAL A 70 -4.27 -13.24 -7.73
C VAL A 70 -2.87 -13.83 -7.57
N ARG A 71 -2.40 -14.68 -8.49
CA ARG A 71 -1.05 -15.24 -8.44
C ARG A 71 0.03 -14.15 -8.54
N ARG A 72 -0.16 -13.17 -9.44
CA ARG A 72 0.78 -12.06 -9.60
C ARG A 72 0.68 -11.09 -8.43
N LEU A 73 -0.53 -10.76 -7.98
CA LEU A 73 -0.76 -9.94 -6.78
C LEU A 73 -0.07 -10.54 -5.55
N ALA A 74 -0.22 -11.86 -5.33
CA ALA A 74 0.45 -12.57 -4.24
C ALA A 74 1.98 -12.52 -4.36
N THR A 75 2.52 -12.66 -5.58
CA THR A 75 3.96 -12.51 -5.83
C THR A 75 4.44 -11.10 -5.48
N GLY A 76 3.68 -10.07 -5.86
CA GLY A 76 3.96 -8.68 -5.51
C GLY A 76 3.93 -8.48 -4.00
N LEU A 77 2.88 -8.94 -3.31
CA LEU A 77 2.73 -8.82 -1.86
C LEU A 77 3.89 -9.50 -1.11
N CYS A 78 4.26 -10.73 -1.48
CA CYS A 78 5.43 -11.40 -0.90
C CYS A 78 6.71 -10.59 -1.10
N THR A 79 6.88 -9.95 -2.26
CA THR A 79 8.04 -9.10 -2.55
C THR A 79 8.05 -7.86 -1.65
N VAL A 80 6.90 -7.18 -1.49
CA VAL A 80 6.78 -6.03 -0.58
C VAL A 80 7.08 -6.43 0.85
N TRP A 81 6.55 -7.56 1.31
CA TRP A 81 6.78 -8.07 2.66
C TRP A 81 8.26 -8.38 2.93
N ASN A 82 8.92 -9.07 2.00
CA ASN A 82 10.32 -9.44 2.12
C ASN A 82 11.26 -8.21 2.10
N ASN A 83 10.93 -7.19 1.30
CA ASN A 83 11.75 -5.98 1.18
C ASN A 83 11.49 -4.98 2.32
N ASN A 84 10.30 -4.99 2.93
CA ASN A 84 9.88 -4.00 3.93
C ASN A 84 9.40 -4.66 5.24
N PRO A 85 10.18 -5.56 5.88
CA PRO A 85 9.70 -6.32 7.04
C PRO A 85 9.43 -5.45 8.28
N ALA A 86 9.91 -4.21 8.32
CA ALA A 86 9.56 -3.26 9.38
C ALA A 86 8.15 -2.66 9.19
N ALA A 87 7.73 -2.46 7.94
CA ALA A 87 6.42 -1.90 7.59
C ALA A 87 5.25 -2.84 7.92
N PHE A 88 5.50 -4.11 8.20
CA PHE A 88 4.48 -5.05 8.67
C PHE A 88 4.60 -5.38 10.16
N ARG A 89 5.68 -4.96 10.82
CA ARG A 89 5.85 -5.14 12.27
C ARG A 89 5.00 -4.16 13.08
N TRP A 90 4.91 -2.90 12.64
CA TRP A 90 4.08 -1.89 13.32
C TRP A 90 2.58 -2.26 13.35
N TRP A 91 2.11 -3.05 12.37
CA TRP A 91 0.77 -3.65 12.38
C TRP A 91 0.53 -4.54 13.60
N SER A 92 1.53 -5.31 14.02
CA SER A 92 1.45 -6.20 15.19
C SER A 92 1.77 -5.54 16.52
N GLU A 93 2.49 -4.42 16.50
CA GLU A 93 2.93 -3.70 17.71
C GLU A 93 1.89 -2.70 18.24
N SER A 94 0.77 -2.52 17.55
CA SER A 94 -0.30 -1.56 17.90
C SER A 94 -1.23 -2.03 19.06
N TYR A 95 -0.71 -2.83 20.00
CA TYR A 95 -1.43 -3.26 21.23
C TYR A 95 -1.07 -2.40 22.45
#